data_AF-A0A5J9UQI6-F1
#
_entry.id   AF-A0A5J9UQI6-F1
#
_cell.length_a   1.000
_cell.length_b   1.000
_cell.length_c   1.000
_cell.angle_alpha   90.00
_cell.angle_beta   90.00
_cell.angle_gamma   90.00
#
_symmetry.space_group_name_H-M   'P 1'
#
loop_
_entity.id
_entity.type
_entity.pdbx_description
1 polymer ?
#
loop_
_entity_poly.entity_id
_entity_poly.type
_entity_poly.pdbx_seq_one_letter_code
_entity_poly.pdbx_strand_id
1 'polypeptide(L)'
;MVNCTAEGVVFVEADADVRLEDFGRPRVQPFPCVEELLCYDGAGEAEEDVVGKPLLFFQVTRLRNNDGFAIGYRYCHSDDVYRLARGEALPNQPVWERELLTPRAPPRRSIIPTHRAYEQLPRASAAAEDIMLTTPLDQMVVRHFRFGPKEMAALRRHVPKESTRLASRCVSCSRRTPAGP
;
A
#
# COMPACT_ATOMS: atom_id res chain seq x y z
N MET A 1 -5.16 0.15 18.24
CA MET A 1 -5.30 1.56 18.66
C MET A 1 -3.93 2.18 18.56
N VAL A 2 -3.79 3.38 17.99
CA VAL A 2 -2.50 4.07 17.86
C VAL A 2 -2.38 5.08 18.99
N ASN A 3 -1.22 5.13 19.65
CA ASN A 3 -0.97 6.14 20.68
C ASN A 3 -0.40 7.41 20.03
N CYS A 4 -1.15 8.50 20.05
CA CYS A 4 -0.74 9.78 19.45
C CYS A 4 0.10 10.58 20.45
N THR A 5 1.36 10.17 20.67
CA THR A 5 2.29 10.81 21.62
C THR A 5 3.06 12.00 21.06
N ALA A 6 2.83 12.35 19.78
CA ALA A 6 3.58 13.38 19.06
C ALA A 6 5.10 13.10 18.95
N GLU A 7 5.52 11.84 19.01
CA GLU A 7 6.90 11.40 18.73
C GLU A 7 7.39 11.75 17.32
N GLY A 8 6.46 12.08 16.41
CA GLY A 8 6.76 12.61 15.09
C GLY A 8 6.96 11.50 14.05
N VAL A 9 7.71 11.87 13.01
CA VAL A 9 7.98 11.02 11.84
C VAL A 9 9.49 10.95 11.65
N VAL A 10 9.99 9.83 11.16
CA VAL A 10 11.41 9.71 10.87
C VAL A 10 11.67 10.31 9.48
N PHE A 11 12.56 11.29 9.41
CA PHE A 11 12.98 11.93 8.17
C PHE A 11 14.50 11.90 8.06
N VAL A 12 15.01 11.30 6.98
CA VAL A 12 16.44 11.10 6.71
C VAL A 12 16.82 11.85 5.45
N GLU A 13 17.89 12.64 5.53
CA GLU A 13 18.55 13.21 4.37
C GLU A 13 19.79 12.38 4.05
N ALA A 14 19.98 12.06 2.77
CA ALA A 14 21.11 11.29 2.28
C ALA A 14 21.66 11.87 0.98
N ASP A 15 22.90 11.54 0.67
CA ASP A 15 23.58 11.86 -0.59
C ASP A 15 24.11 10.56 -1.20
N ALA A 16 23.94 10.40 -2.51
CA ALA A 16 24.45 9.23 -3.24
C ALA A 16 25.30 9.69 -4.43
N ASP A 17 26.50 9.10 -4.55
CA ASP A 17 27.42 9.34 -5.68
C ASP A 17 27.02 8.54 -6.93
N VAL A 18 25.72 8.55 -7.25
CA VAL A 18 25.13 7.94 -8.43
C VAL A 18 24.34 8.98 -9.20
N ARG A 19 24.31 8.84 -10.53
CA ARG A 19 23.51 9.66 -11.42
C ARG A 19 22.13 9.04 -11.59
N LEU A 20 21.16 9.86 -11.98
CA LEU A 20 19.80 9.38 -12.27
C LEU A 20 19.76 8.35 -13.44
N GLU A 21 20.76 8.36 -14.30
CA GLU A 21 20.88 7.41 -15.42
C GLU A 21 21.35 6.02 -15.00
N ASP A 22 22.05 5.92 -13.86
CA ASP A 22 22.60 4.66 -13.34
C ASP A 22 21.49 3.71 -12.85
N PHE A 23 20.28 4.24 -12.60
CA PHE A 23 19.08 3.46 -12.28
C PHE A 23 18.44 2.75 -13.50
N GLY A 24 19.02 2.90 -14.69
CA GLY A 24 18.58 2.22 -15.90
C GLY A 24 17.33 2.83 -16.56
N ARG A 25 16.94 2.23 -17.69
CA ARG A 25 15.76 2.61 -18.49
C ARG A 25 14.99 1.35 -18.91
N PRO A 26 13.68 1.24 -18.63
CA PRO A 26 12.85 2.17 -17.85
C PRO A 26 13.21 2.13 -16.36
N ARG A 27 13.05 3.27 -15.67
CA ARG A 27 13.29 3.41 -14.23
C ARG A 27 12.17 2.71 -13.45
N VAL A 28 12.24 1.40 -13.32
CA VAL A 28 11.24 0.58 -12.63
C VAL A 28 11.96 -0.30 -11.61
N GLN A 29 11.42 -0.39 -10.40
CA GLN A 29 11.97 -1.23 -9.34
C GLN A 29 12.03 -2.69 -9.75
N PRO A 30 13.06 -3.49 -9.47
CA PRO A 30 14.10 -3.17 -8.48
C PRO A 30 15.14 -2.23 -9.07
N PHE A 31 15.33 -1.11 -8.38
CA PHE A 31 16.46 -0.23 -8.66
C PHE A 31 17.72 -0.93 -8.16
N PRO A 32 18.88 -0.72 -8.80
CA PRO A 32 20.16 -0.92 -8.11
C PRO A 32 20.11 -0.23 -6.74
N CYS A 33 20.66 -0.87 -5.71
CA CYS A 33 20.78 -0.34 -4.33
C CYS A 33 19.46 0.17 -3.72
N VAL A 34 18.32 -0.51 -3.96
CA VAL A 34 17.02 -0.11 -3.40
C VAL A 34 17.02 -0.10 -1.87
N GLU A 35 17.80 -0.99 -1.26
CA GLU A 35 18.01 -1.10 0.19
C GLU A 35 18.72 0.13 0.77
N GLU A 36 19.57 0.80 -0.03
CA GLU A 36 20.26 2.03 0.35
C GLU A 36 19.39 3.28 0.10
N LEU A 37 18.42 3.20 -0.81
CA LEU A 37 17.46 4.28 -1.06
C LEU A 37 16.31 4.30 -0.04
N LEU A 38 16.12 3.21 0.68
CA LEU A 38 15.18 3.06 1.78
C LEU A 38 15.88 2.34 2.94
N CYS A 39 16.73 3.06 3.68
CA CYS A 39 17.52 2.55 4.81
C CYS A 39 16.67 2.31 6.08
N TYR A 40 15.44 1.83 5.91
CA TYR A 40 14.58 1.50 7.03
C TYR A 40 14.63 -0.01 7.25
N ASP A 41 15.24 -0.38 8.37
CA ASP A 41 15.71 -1.71 8.74
C ASP A 41 17.04 -2.02 8.02
N GLY A 42 18.15 -1.90 8.75
CA GLY A 42 19.47 -2.25 8.25
C GLY A 42 19.48 -3.67 7.68
N ALA A 43 20.28 -3.87 6.64
CA ALA A 43 20.50 -5.17 6.02
C ALA A 43 20.57 -6.30 7.07
N GLY A 44 19.52 -7.11 7.18
CA GLY A 44 19.54 -8.36 7.94
C GLY A 44 18.57 -8.52 9.11
N GLU A 45 17.71 -7.57 9.45
CA GLU A 45 16.61 -7.87 10.40
C GLU A 45 15.45 -8.53 9.68
N ALA A 46 15.01 -9.68 10.20
CA ALA A 46 13.90 -10.44 9.64
C ALA A 46 12.68 -9.53 9.53
N GLU A 47 12.03 -9.57 8.37
CA GLU A 47 10.80 -8.86 7.99
C GLU A 47 9.59 -9.15 8.90
N GLU A 48 9.80 -9.84 10.02
CA GLU A 48 8.77 -10.45 10.85
C GLU A 48 8.16 -9.51 11.89
N ASP A 49 8.91 -8.49 12.35
CA ASP A 49 8.37 -7.56 13.36
C ASP A 49 7.83 -6.29 12.70
N VAL A 50 6.50 -6.24 12.57
CA VAL A 50 5.74 -5.06 12.13
C VAL A 50 5.50 -4.11 13.32
N VAL A 51 5.69 -4.60 14.55
CA VAL A 51 5.42 -3.86 15.79
C VAL A 51 6.63 -3.02 16.18
N GLY A 52 6.39 -1.85 16.80
CA GLY A 52 7.47 -0.98 17.28
C GLY A 52 8.14 -0.11 16.19
N LYS A 53 7.72 -0.28 14.94
CA LYS A 53 8.20 0.49 13.80
C LYS A 53 7.53 1.87 13.70
N PRO A 54 8.29 2.96 13.45
CA PRO A 54 7.73 4.26 13.06
C PRO A 54 6.57 4.16 12.05
N LEU A 55 5.47 4.87 12.35
CA LEU A 55 4.27 4.90 11.51
C LEU A 55 4.53 5.51 10.12
N LEU A 56 5.53 6.39 10.05
CA LEU A 56 5.93 7.10 8.84
C LEU A 56 7.44 7.31 8.84
N PHE A 57 8.10 6.83 7.79
CA PHE A 57 9.51 7.03 7.51
C PHE A 57 9.68 7.64 6.12
N PHE A 58 10.54 8.65 6.02
CA PHE A 58 10.97 9.27 4.78
C PHE A 58 12.48 9.32 4.70
N GLN A 59 13.01 9.00 3.52
CA GLN A 59 14.39 9.26 3.14
C GLN A 59 14.40 10.04 1.83
N VAL A 60 15.06 11.18 1.83
CA VAL A 60 15.33 11.99 0.63
C VAL A 60 16.81 11.87 0.30
N THR A 61 17.12 11.19 -0.80
CA THR A 61 18.50 10.96 -1.26
C THR A 61 18.80 11.86 -2.44
N ARG A 62 19.71 12.82 -2.27
CA ARG A 62 20.20 13.71 -3.33
C ARG A 62 21.19 12.95 -4.21
N LEU A 63 21.03 13.06 -5.53
CA LEU A 63 21.90 12.39 -6.49
C LEU A 63 23.09 13.29 -6.87
N ARG A 64 24.14 12.66 -7.38
CA ARG A 64 25.38 13.33 -7.79
C ARG A 64 25.09 14.51 -8.71
N ASN A 65 25.83 15.60 -8.52
CA ASN A 65 25.79 16.80 -9.38
C ASN A 65 24.41 17.47 -9.49
N ASN A 66 23.50 17.27 -8.52
CA ASN A 66 22.12 17.73 -8.59
C ASN A 66 21.32 17.14 -9.77
N ASP A 67 21.66 15.94 -10.25
CA ASP A 67 20.97 15.24 -11.35
C ASP A 67 19.55 14.74 -10.96
N GLY A 68 19.14 14.93 -9.72
CA GLY A 68 17.81 14.59 -9.21
C GLY A 68 17.83 14.17 -7.75
N PHE A 69 16.74 13.56 -7.30
CA PHE A 69 16.62 12.97 -5.97
C PHE A 69 15.75 11.72 -6.02
N ALA A 70 15.98 10.80 -5.09
CA ALA A 70 15.12 9.66 -4.81
C ALA A 70 14.38 9.89 -3.48
N ILE A 71 13.10 9.51 -3.43
CA ILE A 71 12.32 9.50 -2.20
C ILE A 71 11.99 8.05 -1.85
N GLY A 72 12.61 7.55 -0.79
CA GLY A 72 12.21 6.32 -0.12
C GLY A 72 11.19 6.64 0.96
N TYR A 73 10.13 5.85 1.07
CA TYR A 73 9.16 5.99 2.16
C TYR A 73 8.62 4.65 2.63
N ARG A 74 8.29 4.56 3.92
CA ARG A 74 7.48 3.47 4.50
C ARG A 74 6.35 4.12 5.30
N TYR A 75 5.12 3.66 5.09
CA TYR A 75 3.97 4.10 5.86
C TYR A 75 2.98 2.97 6.08
N CYS A 76 2.23 3.06 7.18
CA CYS A 76 1.07 2.21 7.43
C CYS A 76 -0.15 2.70 6.61
N HIS A 77 -0.31 2.19 5.38
CA HIS A 77 -1.50 2.28 4.51
C HIS A 77 -2.36 3.59 4.55
N SER A 78 -1.77 4.79 4.45
CA SER A 78 -2.52 6.05 4.22
C SER A 78 -1.84 6.93 3.16
N ASP A 79 -2.62 7.41 2.19
CA ASP A 79 -2.12 7.86 0.87
C ASP A 79 -2.11 9.39 0.64
N ASP A 80 -2.06 10.23 1.66
CA ASP A 80 -2.32 11.69 1.49
C ASP A 80 -1.12 12.64 1.67
N VAL A 81 0.08 12.12 1.98
CA VAL A 81 1.24 12.97 2.34
C VAL A 81 1.68 13.92 1.20
N TYR A 82 1.69 13.43 -0.04
CA TYR A 82 2.15 14.23 -1.18
C TYR A 82 1.25 15.43 -1.51
N ARG A 83 -0.05 15.32 -1.23
CA ARG A 83 -0.99 16.41 -1.45
C ARG A 83 -0.78 17.52 -0.44
N LEU A 84 -0.57 17.14 0.81
CA LEU A 84 -0.20 18.08 1.87
C LEU A 84 1.12 18.80 1.54
N ALA A 85 2.12 18.06 1.03
CA ALA A 85 3.40 18.65 0.63
C ALA A 85 3.26 19.68 -0.51
N ARG A 86 2.23 19.54 -1.37
CA ARG A 86 1.89 20.53 -2.42
C ARG A 86 1.00 21.68 -1.92
N GLY A 87 0.64 21.70 -0.63
CA GLY A 87 -0.30 22.68 -0.07
C GLY A 87 -1.74 22.51 -0.57
N GLU A 88 -2.07 21.34 -1.13
CA GLU A 88 -3.42 21.06 -1.59
C GLU A 88 -4.35 20.78 -0.42
N ALA A 89 -5.58 21.28 -0.51
CA ALA A 89 -6.63 20.87 0.40
C ALA A 89 -6.91 19.36 0.26
N LEU A 90 -6.93 18.66 1.40
CA LEU A 90 -7.41 17.29 1.44
C LEU A 90 -8.94 17.29 1.25
N PRO A 91 -9.48 16.51 0.31
CA PRO A 91 -10.91 16.52 0.01
C PRO A 91 -11.74 15.97 1.17
N ASN A 92 -11.13 15.08 1.97
CA ASN A 92 -11.67 14.56 3.20
C ASN A 92 -10.62 14.76 4.29
N GLN A 93 -11.03 15.24 5.46
CA GLN A 93 -10.13 15.25 6.61
C GLN A 93 -9.98 13.83 7.17
N PRO A 94 -8.79 13.45 7.66
CA PRO A 94 -8.62 12.17 8.32
C PRO A 94 -9.54 12.09 9.54
N VAL A 95 -10.42 11.09 9.56
CA VAL A 95 -11.29 10.80 10.70
C VAL A 95 -10.58 9.78 11.59
N TRP A 96 -10.30 10.16 12.83
CA TRP A 96 -9.55 9.34 13.79
C TRP A 96 -10.40 8.35 14.57
N GLU A 97 -11.70 8.27 14.28
CA GLU A 97 -12.70 7.43 14.96
C GLU A 97 -12.72 5.99 14.44
N ARG A 98 -11.56 5.31 14.44
CA ARG A 98 -11.46 3.92 13.94
C ARG A 98 -12.35 2.95 14.71
N GLU A 99 -12.72 3.28 15.94
CA GLU A 99 -13.68 2.56 16.77
C GLU A 99 -15.07 2.44 16.12
N LEU A 100 -15.47 3.38 15.24
CA LEU A 100 -16.71 3.26 14.46
C LEU A 100 -16.68 2.08 13.48
N LEU A 101 -15.48 1.66 13.07
CA LEU A 101 -15.27 0.50 12.21
C LEU A 101 -15.15 -0.80 13.01
N THR A 102 -15.12 -0.73 14.34
CA THR A 102 -15.08 -1.92 15.18
C THR A 102 -16.43 -2.65 15.11
N PRO A 103 -16.43 -3.98 14.89
CA PRO A 103 -17.65 -4.76 14.94
C PRO A 103 -18.36 -4.60 16.29
N ARG A 104 -19.70 -4.59 16.27
CA ARG A 104 -20.50 -4.57 17.51
C ARG A 104 -20.18 -5.80 18.37
N ALA A 105 -20.17 -5.61 19.69
CA ALA A 105 -20.12 -6.67 20.68
C ALA A 105 -21.48 -6.74 21.43
N PRO A 106 -22.25 -7.84 21.34
CA PRO A 106 -22.00 -9.05 20.55
C PRO A 106 -22.24 -8.82 19.04
N PRO A 107 -21.57 -9.59 18.16
CA PRO A 107 -21.78 -9.48 16.72
C PRO A 107 -23.23 -9.86 16.37
N ARG A 108 -23.95 -8.99 15.66
CA ARG A 108 -25.28 -9.34 15.15
C ARG A 108 -25.11 -10.35 14.01
N ARG A 109 -25.49 -11.62 14.26
CA ARG A 109 -25.36 -12.75 13.32
C ARG A 109 -26.04 -12.56 11.95
N SER A 110 -26.87 -11.54 11.74
CA SER A 110 -27.78 -11.48 10.58
C SER A 110 -27.24 -10.80 9.32
N ILE A 111 -26.04 -10.22 9.30
CA ILE A 111 -25.58 -9.41 8.15
C ILE A 111 -24.05 -9.48 7.91
N ILE A 112 -23.43 -10.65 8.05
CA ILE A 112 -22.09 -10.86 7.48
C ILE A 112 -22.25 -11.98 6.47
N PRO A 113 -22.37 -11.67 5.17
CA PRO A 113 -22.24 -12.69 4.14
C PRO A 113 -20.90 -13.37 4.37
N THR A 114 -20.90 -14.70 4.47
CA THR A 114 -19.65 -15.47 4.43
C THR A 114 -18.97 -15.11 3.11
N HIS A 115 -17.94 -14.29 3.18
CA HIS A 115 -17.20 -13.88 2.01
C HIS A 115 -16.12 -14.92 1.80
N ARG A 116 -16.28 -15.75 0.76
CA ARG A 116 -15.42 -16.90 0.45
C ARG A 116 -13.91 -16.58 0.47
N ALA A 117 -13.52 -15.34 0.14
CA ALA A 117 -12.11 -14.93 0.19
C ALA A 117 -11.51 -14.83 1.61
N TYR A 118 -12.34 -14.88 2.66
CA TYR A 118 -11.91 -14.88 4.07
C TYR A 118 -12.24 -16.21 4.77
N GLU A 119 -12.67 -17.24 4.04
CA GLU A 119 -12.78 -18.58 4.60
C GLU A 119 -11.38 -19.05 5.01
N GLN A 120 -11.24 -19.47 6.27
CA GLN A 120 -9.97 -20.02 6.73
C GLN A 120 -9.70 -21.31 5.97
N LEU A 121 -8.61 -21.34 5.22
CA LEU A 121 -8.18 -22.52 4.50
C LEU A 121 -7.78 -23.61 5.51
N PRO A 122 -8.19 -24.89 5.31
CA PRO A 122 -7.77 -25.98 6.17
C PRO A 122 -6.24 -26.08 6.21
N ARG A 123 -5.68 -26.20 7.42
CA ARG A 123 -4.23 -26.27 7.70
C ARG A 123 -3.49 -27.39 6.95
N ALA A 124 -4.23 -28.39 6.46
CA ALA A 124 -3.72 -29.56 5.72
C ALA A 124 -4.08 -29.56 4.22
N SER A 125 -4.64 -28.46 3.69
CA SER A 125 -4.90 -28.35 2.25
C SER A 125 -3.60 -28.06 1.50
N ALA A 126 -3.51 -28.40 0.22
CA ALA A 126 -2.39 -28.02 -0.66
C ALA A 126 -2.18 -26.48 -0.74
N ALA A 127 -3.08 -25.67 -0.19
CA ALA A 127 -2.89 -24.23 0.01
C ALA A 127 -2.05 -23.87 1.26
N ALA A 128 -1.63 -24.87 2.05
CA ALA A 128 -0.55 -24.73 3.03
C ALA A 128 0.83 -24.70 2.35
N GLU A 129 0.92 -25.18 1.10
CA GLU A 129 2.06 -24.98 0.20
C GLU A 129 1.78 -23.75 -0.69
N ASP A 130 1.50 -22.60 -0.06
CA ASP A 130 1.45 -21.35 -0.83
C ASP A 130 2.84 -21.14 -1.43
N ILE A 131 2.93 -21.16 -2.76
CA ILE A 131 4.17 -20.97 -3.51
C ILE A 131 4.81 -19.64 -3.10
N MET A 132 4.02 -18.62 -2.77
CA MET A 132 4.52 -17.34 -2.29
C MET A 132 5.18 -17.44 -0.91
N LEU A 133 4.67 -18.32 -0.03
CA LEU A 133 5.23 -18.51 1.32
C LEU A 133 6.37 -19.53 1.36
N THR A 134 6.43 -20.43 0.37
CA THR A 134 7.39 -21.54 0.32
C THR A 134 8.56 -21.29 -0.62
N THR A 135 8.43 -20.37 -1.59
CA THR A 135 9.54 -19.99 -2.48
C THR A 135 10.46 -19.03 -1.74
N PRO A 136 11.76 -19.37 -1.58
CA PRO A 136 12.75 -18.44 -1.02
C PRO A 136 12.81 -17.12 -1.81
N LEU A 137 12.99 -16.00 -1.10
CA LEU A 137 13.01 -14.66 -1.71
C LEU A 137 14.09 -14.52 -2.81
N ASP A 138 15.24 -15.17 -2.66
CA ASP A 138 16.33 -15.19 -3.64
C ASP A 138 15.98 -15.94 -4.94
N GLN A 139 14.96 -16.80 -4.90
CA GLN A 139 14.44 -17.53 -6.06
C GLN A 139 13.26 -16.81 -6.73
N MET A 140 12.70 -15.78 -6.08
CA MET A 140 11.63 -14.98 -6.65
C MET A 140 12.17 -13.99 -7.67
N VAL A 141 11.54 -13.96 -8.85
CA VAL A 141 11.93 -13.07 -9.94
C VAL A 141 10.86 -12.01 -10.17
N VAL A 142 11.22 -10.74 -10.01
CA VAL A 142 10.35 -9.61 -10.34
C VAL A 142 10.47 -9.25 -11.82
N ARG A 143 9.31 -9.01 -12.46
CA ARG A 143 9.20 -8.57 -13.86
C ARG A 143 8.15 -7.48 -14.00
N HIS A 144 8.41 -6.52 -14.88
CA HIS A 144 7.48 -5.43 -15.16
C HIS A 144 6.71 -5.68 -16.44
N PHE A 145 5.40 -5.52 -16.34
CA PHE A 145 4.50 -5.50 -17.48
C PHE A 145 3.85 -4.13 -17.53
N ARG A 146 3.99 -3.45 -18.67
CA ARG A 146 3.38 -2.15 -18.90
C ARG A 146 2.10 -2.32 -19.70
N PHE A 147 0.97 -1.96 -19.09
CA PHE A 147 -0.32 -1.91 -19.78
C PHE A 147 -0.66 -0.46 -20.09
N GLY A 148 -0.43 -0.06 -21.34
CA GLY A 148 -0.79 1.27 -21.82
C GLY A 148 -2.26 1.36 -22.23
N PRO A 149 -2.70 2.52 -22.76
CA PRO A 149 -4.07 2.71 -23.19
C PRO A 149 -4.56 1.68 -24.22
N LYS A 150 -3.67 1.23 -25.11
CA LYS A 150 -3.99 0.24 -26.15
C LYS A 150 -4.20 -1.15 -25.55
N GLU A 151 -3.29 -1.60 -24.69
CA GLU A 151 -3.37 -2.89 -24.01
C GLU A 151 -4.60 -2.93 -23.10
N MET A 152 -4.85 -1.87 -22.33
CA MET A 152 -6.05 -1.74 -21.50
C MET A 152 -7.34 -1.75 -22.32
N ALA A 153 -7.35 -1.10 -23.49
CA ALA A 153 -8.51 -1.13 -24.38
C ALA A 153 -8.75 -2.54 -24.95
N ALA A 154 -7.70 -3.27 -25.29
CA ALA A 154 -7.82 -4.66 -25.74
C ALA A 154 -8.39 -5.55 -24.63
N LEU A 155 -7.84 -5.49 -23.40
CA LEU A 155 -8.33 -6.24 -22.24
C LEU A 155 -9.82 -5.96 -21.98
N ARG A 156 -10.23 -4.69 -22.03
CA ARG A 156 -11.64 -4.30 -21.83
C ARG A 156 -12.60 -4.90 -22.85
N ARG A 157 -12.16 -5.12 -24.11
CA ARG A 157 -13.01 -5.76 -25.14
C ARG A 157 -13.31 -7.21 -24.85
N HIS A 158 -12.45 -7.89 -24.09
CA HIS A 158 -12.66 -9.28 -23.69
C HIS A 158 -13.56 -9.43 -22.46
N VAL A 159 -13.93 -8.33 -21.79
CA VAL A 159 -14.86 -8.38 -20.65
C VAL A 159 -16.29 -8.55 -21.16
N PRO A 160 -17.02 -9.60 -20.74
CA PRO A 160 -18.41 -9.80 -21.13
C PRO A 160 -19.29 -8.60 -20.73
N LYS A 161 -20.20 -8.19 -21.61
CA LYS A 161 -21.10 -7.04 -21.37
C LYS A 161 -21.99 -7.20 -20.12
N GLU A 162 -22.19 -8.44 -19.66
CA GLU A 162 -22.97 -8.77 -18.48
C GLU A 162 -22.24 -8.44 -17.17
N SER A 163 -20.91 -8.52 -17.16
CA SER A 163 -20.06 -8.21 -15.99
C SER A 163 -20.02 -6.71 -15.67
N THR A 164 -20.33 -5.85 -16.64
CA THR A 164 -20.32 -4.38 -16.45
C THR A 164 -21.52 -3.86 -15.64
N ARG A 165 -22.60 -4.65 -15.51
CA ARG A 165 -23.84 -4.24 -14.79
C ARG A 165 -23.77 -4.38 -13.27
N LEU A 166 -22.84 -5.17 -12.73
CA LEU A 166 -22.71 -5.36 -11.28
C LEU A 166 -21.99 -4.21 -10.57
N ALA A 167 -21.11 -3.48 -11.26
CA ALA A 167 -20.35 -2.37 -10.67
C ALA A 167 -21.25 -1.17 -10.26
N SER A 168 -22.43 -1.02 -10.86
CA SER A 168 -23.35 0.09 -10.57
C SER A 168 -24.27 -0.14 -9.36
N ARG A 169 -24.25 -1.34 -8.72
CA ARG A 169 -25.13 -1.64 -7.57
C ARG A 169 -24.53 -1.35 -6.19
N CYS A 170 -23.26 -0.94 -6.09
CA CYS A 170 -22.60 -0.67 -4.80
C CYS A 170 -22.68 0.78 -4.30
N VAL A 171 -23.35 1.69 -5.01
CA VAL A 171 -23.55 3.07 -4.53
C VAL A 171 -24.99 3.27 -4.05
N SER A 172 -25.33 2.67 -2.91
CA SER A 172 -26.44 3.16 -2.10
C SER A 172 -26.01 3.24 -0.64
N CYS A 173 -25.16 4.23 -0.34
CA CYS A 173 -24.97 4.69 1.03
C CYS A 173 -26.25 5.44 1.41
N SER A 174 -27.17 4.76 2.09
CA SER A 174 -28.36 5.40 2.65
C SER A 174 -27.92 6.41 3.70
N ARG A 175 -28.02 7.71 3.37
CA ARG A 175 -27.88 8.79 4.34
C ARG A 175 -28.97 8.58 5.41
N ARG A 176 -28.58 8.19 6.62
CA ARG A 176 -29.44 8.41 7.78
C ARG A 176 -29.36 9.89 8.10
N THR A 177 -30.45 10.60 7.90
CA THR A 177 -30.65 11.93 8.47
C THR A 177 -30.65 11.82 10.00
N PRO A 178 -30.00 12.74 10.72
CA PRO A 178 -30.16 12.82 12.17
C PRO A 178 -31.58 13.31 12.47
N ALA A 179 -32.29 12.57 13.31
CA ALA A 179 -33.49 13.06 13.96
C ALA A 179 -33.06 14.06 15.03
N GLY A 180 -33.46 15.32 14.89
CA GLY A 180 -33.49 16.27 16.01
C GLY A 180 -34.92 16.38 16.57
N PRO A 181 -35.15 17.29 17.52
CA PRO A 181 -34.20 18.04 18.34
C PRO A 181 -33.87 17.35 19.68
#